data_AF-A0AAD6BE09-F1
#
_entry.id   AF-A0AAD6BE09-F1
#
_cell.length_a   1.000
_cell.length_b   1.000
_cell.length_c   1.000
_cell.angle_alpha   90.00
_cell.angle_beta   90.00
_cell.angle_gamma   90.00
#
_symmetry.space_group_name_H-M   'P 1'
#
loop_
_entity.id
_entity.type
_entity.pdbx_description
1 polymer ?
#
loop_
_entity_poly.entity_id
_entity_poly.type
_entity_poly.pdbx_seq_one_letter_code
_entity_poly.pdbx_strand_id
1 'polypeptide(L)'
;MQRKDLANFQNIASELEKQGKDSALLDSARYTEQVNNITSDFEKRFRDFALLEPIATFMCYPFSEDHDIDSLAQNIGAVFHLNPSALEDEMLSLQADIQLKA
;
A
#
# COMPACT_ATOMS: atom_id res chain seq x y z
N MET A 1 -2.78 18.85 -35.70
CA MET A 1 -3.19 17.58 -35.06
C MET A 1 -1.93 16.84 -34.65
N GLN A 2 -1.65 16.70 -33.35
CA GLN A 2 -0.58 15.83 -32.86
C GLN A 2 -1.02 14.38 -33.05
N ARG A 3 -0.28 13.62 -33.88
CA ARG A 3 -0.44 12.16 -33.96
C ARG A 3 -0.03 11.59 -32.61
N LYS A 4 -0.96 10.98 -31.89
CA LYS A 4 -0.64 10.23 -30.67
C LYS A 4 0.01 8.92 -31.11
N ASP A 5 1.33 8.90 -31.19
CA ASP A 5 2.09 7.69 -31.49
C ASP A 5 2.00 6.74 -30.28
N LEU A 6 1.48 5.53 -30.52
CA LEU A 6 1.28 4.48 -29.52
C LEU A 6 2.40 3.42 -29.54
N ALA A 7 3.56 3.73 -30.13
CA ALA A 7 4.69 2.79 -30.22
C ALA A 7 5.07 2.12 -28.88
N ASN A 8 4.94 2.84 -27.76
CA ASN A 8 5.26 2.34 -26.41
C ASN A 8 4.07 1.64 -25.71
N PHE A 9 2.88 1.65 -26.31
CA PHE A 9 1.63 1.16 -25.73
C PHE A 9 0.96 0.17 -26.68
N GLN A 10 1.69 -0.89 -27.05
CA GLN A 10 1.24 -1.90 -28.03
C GLN A 10 -0.09 -2.56 -27.64
N ASN A 11 -0.32 -2.76 -26.34
CA ASN A 11 -1.58 -3.23 -25.79
C ASN A 11 -2.77 -2.32 -26.15
N ILE A 12 -2.59 -0.99 -26.10
CA ILE A 12 -3.62 -0.02 -26.49
C ILE A 12 -3.80 0.00 -28.01
N ALA A 13 -2.71 -0.08 -28.77
CA ALA A 13 -2.76 -0.12 -30.23
C ALA A 13 -3.53 -1.36 -30.74
N SER A 14 -3.24 -2.55 -30.19
CA SER A 14 -3.93 -3.79 -30.54
C SER A 14 -5.42 -3.77 -30.18
N GLU A 15 -5.79 -3.15 -29.08
CA GLU A 15 -7.20 -3.08 -28.66
C GLU A 15 -8.01 -2.09 -29.51
N LEU A 16 -7.39 -1.00 -29.96
CA LEU A 16 -7.98 -0.07 -30.94
C LEU A 16 -8.17 -0.73 -32.31
N GLU A 17 -7.17 -1.50 -32.74
CA GLU A 17 -7.22 -2.26 -34.00
C GLU A 17 -8.37 -3.27 -34.00
N LYS A 18 -8.54 -4.04 -32.90
CA LYS A 18 -9.70 -4.95 -32.73
C LYS A 18 -11.05 -4.25 -32.79
N GLN A 19 -11.10 -2.99 -32.34
CA GLN A 19 -12.32 -2.17 -32.38
C GLN A 19 -12.49 -1.42 -33.72
N GLY A 20 -11.58 -1.59 -34.67
CA GLY A 20 -11.58 -0.88 -35.96
C GLY A 20 -11.38 0.64 -35.82
N LYS A 21 -10.80 1.12 -34.71
CA LYS A 21 -10.61 2.54 -34.42
C LYS A 21 -9.17 2.97 -34.66
N ASP A 22 -8.97 4.15 -35.22
CA ASP A 22 -7.66 4.78 -35.31
C ASP A 22 -7.21 5.30 -33.93
N SER A 23 -5.90 5.32 -33.69
CA SER A 23 -5.19 6.01 -32.60
C SER A 23 -5.69 7.43 -32.33
N ALA A 24 -6.12 8.16 -33.37
CA ALA A 24 -6.70 9.49 -33.26
C ALA A 24 -8.05 9.52 -32.51
N LEU A 25 -8.77 8.40 -32.46
CA LEU A 25 -10.06 8.22 -31.77
C LEU A 25 -9.89 7.70 -30.34
N LEU A 26 -8.64 7.57 -29.86
CA LEU A 26 -8.39 7.19 -28.47
C LEU A 26 -8.90 8.28 -27.52
N ASP A 27 -9.97 7.93 -26.81
CA ASP A 27 -10.47 8.71 -25.68
C ASP A 27 -9.53 8.52 -24.48
N SER A 28 -8.47 9.32 -24.47
CA SER A 28 -7.46 9.32 -23.41
C SER A 28 -8.04 9.74 -22.06
N ALA A 29 -9.13 10.52 -22.04
CA ALA A 29 -9.77 10.93 -20.80
C ALA A 29 -10.43 9.71 -20.13
N ARG A 30 -11.22 8.94 -20.89
CA ARG A 30 -11.83 7.70 -20.40
C ARG A 30 -10.79 6.66 -19.96
N TYR A 31 -9.69 6.53 -20.70
CA TYR A 31 -8.63 5.59 -20.31
C TYR A 31 -7.96 6.01 -18.99
N THR A 32 -7.66 7.31 -18.84
CA THR A 32 -7.08 7.86 -17.61
C THR A 32 -8.03 7.64 -16.42
N GLU A 33 -9.33 7.87 -16.63
CA GLU A 33 -10.35 7.60 -15.61
C GLU A 33 -10.35 6.13 -15.18
N GLN A 34 -10.28 5.18 -16.12
CA GLN A 34 -10.22 3.76 -15.78
C GLN A 34 -8.95 3.38 -15.00
N VAL A 35 -7.79 3.91 -15.39
CA VAL A 35 -6.53 3.70 -14.66
C VAL A 35 -6.65 4.25 -13.23
N ASN A 36 -7.21 5.45 -13.07
CA ASN A 36 -7.41 6.06 -11.76
C ASN A 36 -8.37 5.25 -10.89
N ASN A 37 -9.46 4.73 -11.47
CA ASN A 37 -10.42 3.88 -10.75
C ASN A 37 -9.76 2.57 -10.27
N ILE A 38 -9.01 1.88 -11.13
CA ILE A 38 -8.29 0.66 -10.77
C ILE A 38 -7.25 0.95 -9.68
N THR A 39 -6.52 2.06 -9.79
CA THR A 39 -5.52 2.47 -8.80
C THR A 39 -6.18 2.72 -7.45
N SER A 40 -7.27 3.48 -7.41
CA SER A 40 -8.05 3.73 -6.20
C SER A 40 -8.57 2.41 -5.58
N ASP A 41 -9.07 1.50 -6.40
CA ASP A 41 -9.59 0.22 -5.90
C ASP A 41 -8.47 -0.69 -5.36
N PHE A 42 -7.29 -0.66 -6.00
CA PHE A 42 -6.10 -1.33 -5.49
C PHE A 42 -5.69 -0.74 -4.13
N GLU A 43 -5.52 0.58 -4.04
CA GLU A 43 -5.15 1.25 -2.80
C GLU A 43 -6.15 0.96 -1.68
N LYS A 44 -7.46 0.97 -1.96
CA LYS A 44 -8.49 0.61 -0.96
C LYS A 44 -8.36 -0.82 -0.47
N ARG A 45 -8.12 -1.78 -1.36
CA ARG A 45 -7.99 -3.21 -1.01
C ARG A 45 -6.72 -3.52 -0.23
N PHE A 46 -5.63 -2.82 -0.52
CA PHE A 46 -4.32 -3.08 0.08
C PHE A 46 -3.95 -2.12 1.21
N ARG A 47 -4.81 -1.13 1.52
CA ARG A 47 -4.64 -0.25 2.68
C ARG A 47 -4.49 -1.02 3.98
N ASP A 48 -5.27 -2.09 4.15
CA ASP A 48 -5.23 -2.90 5.36
C ASP A 48 -3.89 -3.64 5.49
N PHE A 49 -3.28 -4.07 4.37
CA PHE A 49 -1.95 -4.68 4.40
C PHE A 49 -0.87 -3.68 4.83
N ALA A 50 -0.92 -2.45 4.33
CA ALA A 50 0.01 -1.40 4.74
C ALA A 50 -0.10 -1.09 6.25
N LEU A 51 -1.30 -1.24 6.82
CA LEU A 51 -1.54 -1.08 8.25
C LEU A 51 -1.06 -2.29 9.08
N LEU A 52 -1.20 -3.50 8.54
CA LEU A 52 -0.85 -4.76 9.21
C LEU A 52 0.64 -5.12 9.09
N GLU A 53 1.33 -4.69 8.05
CA GLU A 53 2.74 -5.03 7.80
C GLU A 53 3.67 -4.60 8.95
N PRO A 54 3.61 -3.35 9.47
CA PRO A 54 4.44 -2.97 10.62
C PRO A 54 4.15 -3.83 11.86
N ILE A 55 2.87 -4.15 12.08
CA ILE A 55 2.40 -4.97 13.21
C ILE A 55 2.97 -6.39 13.10
N ALA A 56 2.84 -7.01 11.92
CA ALA A 56 3.37 -8.34 11.66
C ALA A 56 4.90 -8.38 11.75
N THR A 57 5.58 -7.33 11.28
CA THR A 57 7.04 -7.21 11.35
C THR A 57 7.51 -7.17 12.80
N PHE A 58 6.86 -6.37 13.65
CA PHE A 58 7.13 -6.35 15.09
C PHE A 58 6.87 -7.71 15.74
N MET A 59 5.73 -8.35 15.48
CA MET A 59 5.41 -9.66 16.06
C MET A 59 6.41 -10.76 15.69
N CYS A 60 6.97 -10.71 14.48
CA CYS A 60 7.98 -11.65 14.02
C CYS A 60 9.36 -11.39 14.65
N TYR A 61 9.72 -10.13 14.87
CA TYR A 61 11.01 -9.75 15.43
C TYR A 61 10.89 -8.47 16.27
N PRO A 62 10.43 -8.56 17.53
CA PRO A 62 10.10 -7.37 18.34
C PRO A 62 11.35 -6.61 18.80
N PHE A 63 12.52 -7.22 18.73
CA PHE A 63 13.78 -6.70 19.28
C PHE A 63 14.57 -5.80 18.33
N SER A 64 14.02 -5.46 17.16
CA SER A 64 14.67 -4.51 16.26
C SER A 64 14.69 -3.11 16.88
N GLU A 65 15.83 -2.44 16.83
CA GLU A 65 15.97 -1.03 17.22
C GLU A 65 15.28 -0.08 16.23
N ASP A 66 14.97 -0.57 15.01
CA ASP A 66 14.33 0.21 13.95
C ASP A 66 12.81 0.37 14.13
N HIS A 67 12.22 -0.26 15.15
CA HIS A 67 10.78 -0.16 15.40
C HIS A 67 10.43 1.17 16.07
N ASP A 68 9.60 1.97 15.42
CA ASP A 68 8.93 3.11 16.05
C ASP A 68 7.76 2.60 16.91
N ILE A 69 8.03 2.39 18.20
CA ILE A 69 7.09 1.78 19.15
C ILE A 69 5.86 2.66 19.40
N ASP A 70 6.00 3.98 19.46
CA ASP A 70 4.86 4.91 19.64
C ASP A 70 3.90 4.79 18.44
N SER A 71 4.43 4.95 17.22
CA SER A 71 3.63 4.80 16.00
C SER A 71 2.98 3.42 15.89
N LEU A 72 3.70 2.35 16.24
CA LEU A 72 3.13 0.99 16.23
C LEU A 72 2.01 0.84 17.27
N ALA A 73 2.19 1.32 18.49
CA ALA A 73 1.21 1.21 19.55
C ALA A 73 -0.08 1.97 19.21
N GLN A 74 0.04 3.16 18.59
CA GLN A 74 -1.09 3.91 18.05
C GLN A 74 -1.82 3.12 16.95
N ASN A 75 -1.06 2.54 16.01
CA ASN A 75 -1.63 1.79 14.88
C ASN A 75 -2.35 0.52 15.35
N ILE A 76 -1.72 -0.29 16.20
CA ILE A 76 -2.33 -1.50 16.78
C ILE A 76 -3.54 -1.12 17.64
N GLY A 77 -3.42 -0.06 18.45
CA GLY A 77 -4.51 0.46 19.27
C GLY A 77 -5.73 0.85 18.42
N ALA A 78 -5.51 1.53 17.28
CA ALA A 78 -6.58 1.89 16.36
C ALA A 78 -7.21 0.67 15.66
N VAL A 79 -6.40 -0.31 15.24
CA VAL A 79 -6.89 -1.52 14.55
C VAL A 79 -7.70 -2.44 15.48
N PHE A 80 -7.13 -2.72 16.65
CA PHE A 80 -7.68 -3.71 17.58
C PHE A 80 -8.49 -3.09 18.72
N HIS A 81 -8.69 -1.77 18.69
CA HIS A 81 -9.43 -1.01 19.70
C HIS A 81 -8.87 -1.20 21.12
N LEU A 82 -7.54 -1.14 21.23
CA LEU A 82 -6.79 -1.29 22.47
C LEU A 82 -6.32 0.09 22.97
N ASN A 83 -5.93 0.17 24.25
CA ASN A 83 -5.31 1.37 24.80
C ASN A 83 -3.87 1.50 24.27
N PRO A 84 -3.52 2.56 23.50
CA PRO A 84 -2.18 2.68 22.93
C PRO A 84 -1.07 2.83 23.97
N SER A 85 -1.30 3.58 25.05
CA SER A 85 -0.28 3.80 26.10
C SER A 85 0.04 2.51 26.86
N ALA A 86 -0.97 1.72 27.21
CA ALA A 86 -0.75 0.43 27.85
C ALA A 86 0.00 -0.55 26.92
N LEU A 87 -0.30 -0.49 25.62
CA LEU A 87 0.36 -1.32 24.63
C LEU A 87 1.83 -0.92 24.42
N GLU A 88 2.12 0.38 24.37
CA GLU A 88 3.48 0.91 24.30
C GLU A 88 4.32 0.39 25.48
N ASP A 89 3.79 0.48 26.70
CA ASP A 89 4.46 -0.03 27.91
C ASP A 89 4.77 -1.54 27.81
N GLU A 90 3.81 -2.33 27.33
CA GLU A 90 4.01 -3.78 27.13
C GLU A 90 5.07 -4.08 26.05
N MET A 91 5.07 -3.33 24.95
CA MET A 91 6.04 -3.50 23.85
C MET A 91 7.47 -3.14 24.29
N LEU A 92 7.64 -2.04 25.02
CA LEU A 92 8.94 -1.63 25.58
C LEU A 92 9.44 -2.64 26.62
N SER A 93 8.55 -3.14 27.47
CA SER A 93 8.87 -4.21 28.43
C SER A 93 9.36 -5.47 27.71
N LEU A 94 8.67 -5.89 26.65
CA LEU A 94 9.07 -7.03 25.83
C LEU A 94 10.46 -6.83 25.21
N GLN A 95 10.75 -5.64 24.68
CA GLN A 95 12.07 -5.32 24.12
C GLN A 95 13.19 -5.35 25.17
N ALA A 96 12.92 -4.83 26.37
CA ALA A 96 13.88 -4.83 27.47
C ALA A 96 14.18 -6.25 28.01
N ASP A 97 13.22 -7.16 27.92
CA ASP A 97 13.33 -8.52 28.47
C ASP A 97 14.41 -9.37 27.77
N ILE A 98 14.76 -9.07 26.51
CA ILE A 98 15.87 -9.76 25.82
C ILE A 98 17.24 -9.27 26.29
N GLN A 99 17.35 -7.99 26.68
CA GLN A 99 18.60 -7.42 27.18
C GLN A 99 18.97 -7.97 28.57
N LEU A 100 18.02 -8.54 29.30
CA LEU A 100 18.24 -9.17 30.61
C LEU A 100 18.68 -10.64 30.53
N LYS A 101 18.60 -11.26 29.34
CA LYS A 101 18.99 -12.68 29.12
C LYS A 101 20.33 -12.85 28.37
N ALA A 102 21.00 -11.75 28.03
CA ALA A 102 22.32 -11.72 27.40
C ALA A 102 23.45 -11.58 28.42
#